data_AF-A0A954N4R9-F1
#
_entry.id   AF-A0A954N4R9-F1
#
_cell.length_a   1.000
_cell.length_b   1.000
_cell.length_c   1.000
_cell.angle_alpha   90.00
_cell.angle_beta   90.00
_cell.angle_gamma   90.00
#
_symmetry.space_group_name_H-M   'P 1'
#
loop_
_entity.id
_entity.type
_entity.pdbx_description
1 polymer ?
#
loop_
_entity_poly.entity_id
_entity_poly.type
_entity_poly.pdbx_seq_one_letter_code
_entity_poly.pdbx_strand_id
1 'polypeptide(L)'
;IAIVGVIGGIALSVFVLIALMPRRHIHFYSDEQRGEELLKILQDNKVMLFTATYTVLTPDGSLLGRFRKNYFYNLFRKRWYGFDAEGNPTLIAMEDSLILSLLRRLLGPMFGLLRTNFIIREWDPNGPPGRILGEFNRKFTLLDRYVLDLSDDRTRTLDRRMALALGVLLDTGERR
;
A
#
# COMPACT_ATOMS: atom_id res chain seq x y z
N ILE A 1 -12.94 -6.47 43.23
CA ILE A 1 -11.48 -6.15 43.24
C ILE A 1 -10.72 -6.98 42.19
N ALA A 2 -10.83 -8.31 42.19
CA ALA A 2 -10.14 -9.16 41.21
C ALA A 2 -10.45 -8.84 39.73
N ILE A 3 -11.73 -8.64 39.37
CA ILE A 3 -12.14 -8.31 38.00
C ILE A 3 -11.54 -6.97 37.52
N VAL A 4 -11.49 -5.97 38.40
CA VAL A 4 -10.91 -4.65 38.10
C VAL A 4 -9.41 -4.76 37.87
N GLY A 5 -8.71 -5.57 38.67
CA GLY A 5 -7.28 -5.86 38.49
C GLY A 5 -6.99 -6.56 37.16
N VAL A 6 -7.81 -7.55 36.76
CA VAL A 6 -7.66 -8.25 35.48
C VAL A 6 -7.90 -7.32 34.30
N ILE A 7 -8.97 -6.52 34.32
CA ILE A 7 -9.27 -5.54 33.26
C ILE A 7 -8.15 -4.50 33.16
N GLY A 8 -7.66 -3.99 34.30
CA GLY A 8 -6.54 -3.04 34.34
C GLY A 8 -5.26 -3.65 33.78
N GLY A 9 -4.96 -4.90 34.12
CA GLY A 9 -3.79 -5.61 33.60
C GLY A 9 -3.85 -5.85 32.08
N ILE A 10 -5.03 -6.20 31.54
CA ILE A 10 -5.23 -6.35 30.09
C ILE A 10 -5.07 -5.00 29.39
N ALA A 11 -5.72 -3.96 29.89
CA ALA A 11 -5.63 -2.62 29.31
C ALA A 11 -4.18 -2.10 29.29
N LEU A 12 -3.45 -2.27 30.39
CA LEU A 12 -2.04 -1.91 30.48
C LEU A 12 -1.18 -2.71 29.49
N SER A 13 -1.42 -4.02 29.38
CA SER A 13 -0.68 -4.88 28.45
C SER A 13 -0.92 -4.46 26.99
N VAL A 14 -2.18 -4.19 26.62
CA VAL A 14 -2.54 -3.70 25.29
C VAL A 14 -1.90 -2.33 25.02
N PHE A 15 -1.93 -1.43 26.00
CA PHE A 15 -1.29 -0.12 25.89
C PHE A 15 0.22 -0.24 25.65
N VAL A 16 0.92 -1.07 26.44
CA VAL A 16 2.37 -1.29 26.29
C VAL A 16 2.69 -1.88 24.92
N LEU A 17 1.92 -2.87 24.44
CA LEU A 17 2.11 -3.46 23.12
C LEU A 17 1.95 -2.42 21.99
N ILE A 18 0.95 -1.54 22.08
CA ILE A 18 0.73 -0.47 21.09
C ILE A 18 1.85 0.58 21.17
N ALA A 19 2.27 0.96 22.38
CA ALA A 19 3.32 1.94 22.58
C ALA A 19 4.66 1.47 21.98
N LEU A 20 5.00 0.20 22.19
CA LEU A 20 6.24 -0.42 21.70
C LEU A 20 6.20 -0.79 20.21
N MET A 21 5.03 -0.76 19.56
CA MET A 21 4.91 -1.06 18.14
C MET A 21 5.69 -0.03 17.29
N PRO A 22 6.70 -0.44 16.50
CA PRO A 22 7.46 0.46 15.66
C PRO A 22 6.63 0.88 14.44
N ARG A 23 6.85 2.11 13.96
CA ARG A 23 6.38 2.54 12.64
C ARG A 23 7.34 2.01 11.58
N ARG A 24 6.79 1.53 10.47
CA ARG A 24 7.58 1.01 9.34
C ARG A 24 7.69 2.09 8.28
N HIS A 25 8.61 3.02 8.51
CA HIS A 25 8.99 4.01 7.51
C HIS A 25 9.83 3.35 6.42
N ILE A 26 9.62 3.77 5.16
CA ILE A 26 10.35 3.25 4.01
C ILE A 26 11.13 4.41 3.41
N HIS A 27 12.40 4.20 3.14
CA HIS A 27 13.31 5.20 2.60
C HIS A 27 13.89 4.67 1.29
N PHE A 28 13.92 5.51 0.27
CA PHE A 28 14.47 5.19 -1.04
C PHE A 28 15.77 5.94 -1.19
N TYR A 29 16.79 5.26 -1.68
CA TYR A 29 18.10 5.82 -1.91
C TYR A 29 18.52 5.59 -3.37
N SER A 30 19.40 6.44 -3.88
CA SER A 30 19.96 6.31 -5.23
C SER A 30 20.87 5.10 -5.38
N ASP A 31 21.49 4.66 -4.28
CA ASP A 31 22.44 3.55 -4.23
C ASP A 31 22.29 2.71 -2.95
N GLU A 32 23.04 1.60 -2.90
CA GLU A 32 23.08 0.71 -1.74
C GLU A 32 23.83 1.33 -0.53
N GLN A 33 24.72 2.29 -0.79
CA GLN A 33 25.48 2.99 0.26
C GLN A 33 24.59 4.00 1.02
N ARG A 34 23.39 4.26 0.51
CA ARG A 34 22.41 5.19 1.06
C ARG A 34 22.93 6.64 1.09
N GLY A 35 23.73 7.00 0.08
CA GLY A 35 24.36 8.32 0.02
C GLY A 35 23.36 9.47 -0.17
N GLU A 36 22.35 9.27 -1.02
CA GLU A 36 21.32 10.26 -1.33
C GLU A 36 19.92 9.65 -1.17
N GLU A 37 19.11 10.22 -0.27
CA GLU A 37 17.69 9.89 -0.12
C GLU A 37 16.91 10.49 -1.30
N LEU A 38 16.08 9.69 -1.98
CA LEU A 38 15.27 10.11 -3.12
C LEU A 38 13.80 10.39 -2.74
N LEU A 39 13.25 9.60 -1.81
CA LEU A 39 11.92 9.80 -1.24
C LEU A 39 11.77 8.97 0.05
N LYS A 40 10.78 9.31 0.85
CA LYS A 40 10.39 8.53 2.03
C LYS A 40 8.88 8.36 2.14
N ILE A 41 8.48 7.22 2.67
CA ILE A 41 7.09 6.87 2.96
C ILE A 41 6.95 6.76 4.47
N LEU A 42 6.10 7.61 5.02
CA LEU A 42 5.79 7.63 6.43
C LEU A 42 4.50 6.86 6.72
N GLN A 43 4.54 5.98 7.71
CA GLN A 43 3.35 5.34 8.25
C GLN A 43 2.70 6.29 9.25
N ASP A 44 1.48 6.76 8.96
CA ASP A 44 0.84 7.80 9.78
C ASP A 44 0.41 7.24 11.15
N ASN A 45 -0.25 6.07 11.15
CA ASN A 45 -0.85 5.46 12.32
C ASN A 45 -0.17 4.13 12.70
N LYS A 46 0.14 3.94 13.98
CA LYS A 46 0.66 2.64 14.49
C LYS A 46 -0.40 1.55 14.39
N VAL A 47 -1.63 1.88 14.80
CA VAL A 47 -2.77 0.96 14.78
C VAL A 47 -3.65 1.29 13.57
N MET A 48 -3.66 0.39 12.59
CA MET A 48 -4.40 0.54 11.33
C MET A 48 -5.56 -0.45 11.26
N LEU A 49 -6.48 -0.39 12.22
CA LEU A 49 -7.60 -1.33 12.34
C LEU A 49 -8.51 -1.34 11.10
N PHE A 50 -8.77 -0.17 10.53
CA PHE A 50 -9.73 -0.01 9.43
C PHE A 50 -9.09 0.60 8.19
N THR A 51 -8.17 1.53 8.39
CA THR A 51 -7.52 2.26 7.31
C THR A 51 -6.04 2.39 7.62
N ALA A 52 -5.21 1.98 6.66
CA ALA A 52 -3.80 2.33 6.63
C ALA A 52 -3.61 3.55 5.74
N THR A 53 -2.95 4.58 6.28
CA THR A 53 -2.55 5.78 5.53
C THR A 53 -1.04 5.91 5.55
N TYR A 54 -0.48 6.24 4.40
CA TYR A 54 0.95 6.43 4.19
C TYR A 54 1.18 7.77 3.51
N THR A 55 2.10 8.56 4.05
CA THR A 55 2.47 9.86 3.51
C THR A 55 3.77 9.75 2.72
N VAL A 56 3.81 10.25 1.50
CA VAL A 56 5.01 10.26 0.65
C VAL A 56 5.62 11.65 0.66
N LEU A 57 6.89 11.74 1.04
CA LEU A 57 7.63 13.00 1.11
C LEU A 57 8.86 12.95 0.20
N THR A 58 9.23 14.11 -0.32
CA THR A 58 10.54 14.34 -0.91
C THR A 58 11.64 14.37 0.18
N PRO A 59 12.93 14.35 -0.21
CA PRO A 59 14.04 14.42 0.73
C PRO A 59 14.01 15.70 1.58
N ASP A 60 13.68 16.83 0.95
CA ASP A 60 13.50 18.16 1.56
C ASP A 60 12.27 18.28 2.48
N GLY A 61 11.42 17.25 2.51
CA GLY A 61 10.24 17.18 3.39
C GLY A 61 8.96 17.70 2.76
N SER A 62 8.98 18.14 1.51
CA SER A 62 7.77 18.52 0.77
C SER A 62 6.85 17.32 0.59
N LEU A 63 5.54 17.56 0.74
CA LEU A 63 4.53 16.53 0.57
C LEU A 63 4.31 16.25 -0.92
N LEU A 64 4.50 15.00 -1.36
CA LEU A 64 4.13 14.57 -2.72
C LEU A 64 2.69 14.06 -2.79
N GLY A 65 2.23 13.42 -1.72
CA GLY A 65 0.88 12.90 -1.65
C GLY A 65 0.73 11.82 -0.59
N ARG A 66 -0.42 11.14 -0.63
CA ARG A 66 -0.76 10.10 0.35
C ARG A 66 -1.36 8.88 -0.32
N PHE A 67 -1.17 7.72 0.30
CA PHE A 67 -1.83 6.48 -0.07
C PHE A 67 -2.70 5.97 1.07
N ARG A 68 -3.88 5.47 0.72
CA ARG A 68 -4.85 4.93 1.68
C ARG A 68 -5.31 3.54 1.28
N LYS A 69 -5.27 2.60 2.22
CA LYS A 69 -5.82 1.25 2.10
C LYS A 69 -6.91 1.06 3.15
N ASN A 70 -8.15 0.79 2.73
CA ASN A 70 -9.25 0.51 3.65
C ASN A 70 -9.47 -1.02 3.77
N TYR A 71 -9.21 -1.59 4.93
CA TYR A 71 -9.24 -3.03 5.16
C TYR A 71 -10.65 -3.65 5.08
N PHE A 72 -11.72 -2.91 5.38
CA PHE A 72 -13.09 -3.44 5.32
C PHE A 72 -13.55 -3.71 3.89
N TYR A 73 -13.34 -2.76 2.98
CA TYR A 73 -13.70 -2.93 1.57
C TYR A 73 -12.75 -3.86 0.81
N ASN A 74 -11.58 -4.14 1.39
CA ASN A 74 -10.54 -4.99 0.81
C ASN A 74 -10.76 -6.49 1.07
N LEU A 75 -11.82 -6.88 1.77
CA LEU A 75 -12.12 -8.29 2.03
C LEU A 75 -12.45 -9.07 0.74
N PHE A 76 -12.98 -8.41 -0.30
CA PHE A 76 -13.36 -9.04 -1.57
C PHE A 76 -12.38 -8.73 -2.71
N ARG A 77 -11.93 -7.48 -2.79
CA ARG A 77 -10.97 -7.02 -3.81
C ARG A 77 -10.08 -5.96 -3.19
N LYS A 78 -8.77 -6.17 -3.24
CA LYS A 78 -7.81 -5.24 -2.63
C LYS A 78 -7.75 -3.96 -3.45
N ARG A 79 -7.86 -2.83 -2.77
CA ARG A 79 -7.84 -1.48 -3.32
C ARG A 79 -6.94 -0.56 -2.51
N TRP A 80 -6.24 0.29 -3.24
CA TRP A 80 -5.42 1.38 -2.74
C TRP A 80 -5.85 2.65 -3.44
N TYR A 81 -5.94 3.74 -2.68
CA TYR A 81 -6.32 5.06 -3.17
C TYR A 81 -5.11 5.97 -3.04
N GLY A 82 -4.76 6.69 -4.10
CA GLY A 82 -3.72 7.71 -4.08
C GLY A 82 -4.33 9.11 -4.09
N PHE A 83 -3.68 10.00 -3.37
CA PHE A 83 -4.07 11.40 -3.20
C PHE A 83 -2.86 12.28 -3.50
N ASP A 84 -3.10 13.45 -4.11
CA ASP A 84 -2.07 14.49 -4.28
C ASP A 84 -1.72 15.17 -2.94
N ALA A 85 -0.86 16.20 -3.00
CA ALA A 85 -0.41 16.95 -1.83
C ALA A 85 -1.56 17.75 -1.18
N GLU A 86 -2.51 18.21 -2.00
CA GLU A 86 -3.70 18.95 -1.61
C GLU A 86 -4.78 18.04 -1.00
N GLY A 87 -4.66 16.72 -1.18
CA GLY A 87 -5.57 15.71 -0.65
C GLY A 87 -6.70 15.31 -1.63
N ASN A 88 -6.63 15.71 -2.90
CA ASN A 88 -7.56 15.26 -3.92
C ASN A 88 -7.19 13.84 -4.36
N PRO A 89 -8.18 12.95 -4.52
CA PRO A 89 -7.94 11.61 -5.05
C PRO A 89 -7.52 11.67 -6.52
N THR A 90 -6.39 11.04 -6.84
CA THR A 90 -5.80 11.06 -8.20
C THR A 90 -5.82 9.71 -8.88
N LEU A 91 -5.71 8.63 -8.10
CA LEU A 91 -5.65 7.28 -8.63
C LEU A 91 -6.29 6.25 -7.71
N ILE A 92 -6.60 5.10 -8.30
CA ILE A 92 -6.95 3.88 -7.59
C ILE A 92 -6.18 2.70 -8.18
N ALA A 93 -5.54 1.92 -7.32
CA ALA A 93 -4.91 0.65 -7.68
C ALA A 93 -5.74 -0.51 -7.13
N MET A 94 -6.10 -1.46 -7.99
CA MET A 94 -7.01 -2.55 -7.65
C MET A 94 -6.48 -3.88 -8.15
N GLU A 95 -6.71 -4.94 -7.39
CA GLU A 95 -6.37 -6.31 -7.82
C GLU A 95 -7.11 -6.67 -9.13
N ASP A 96 -6.39 -7.20 -10.10
CA ASP A 96 -6.89 -7.49 -11.46
C ASP A 96 -8.02 -8.54 -11.43
N SER A 97 -7.77 -9.69 -10.80
CA SER A 97 -8.73 -10.81 -10.80
C SER A 97 -9.43 -11.01 -9.45
N LEU A 98 -10.73 -10.74 -9.46
CA LEU A 98 -11.64 -10.99 -8.33
C LEU A 98 -11.81 -12.51 -8.09
N ILE A 99 -11.83 -13.31 -9.17
CA ILE A 99 -11.95 -14.77 -9.11
C ILE A 99 -10.71 -15.38 -8.45
N LEU A 100 -9.50 -14.97 -8.85
CA LEU A 100 -8.27 -15.45 -8.23
C LEU A 100 -8.14 -15.00 -6.77
N SER A 101 -8.63 -13.79 -6.44
CA SER A 101 -8.71 -13.30 -5.05
C SER A 101 -9.60 -14.22 -4.19
N LEU A 102 -10.80 -14.57 -4.68
CA LEU A 102 -11.71 -15.47 -3.99
C LEU A 102 -11.18 -16.90 -3.88
N LEU A 103 -10.58 -17.43 -4.96
CA LEU A 103 -10.01 -18.77 -4.98
C LEU A 103 -8.85 -18.91 -3.99
N ARG A 104 -7.99 -17.89 -3.89
CA ARG A 104 -6.89 -17.86 -2.92
C ARG A 104 -7.39 -17.87 -1.48
N ARG A 105 -8.53 -17.24 -1.23
CA ARG A 105 -9.15 -17.23 0.09
C ARG A 105 -9.74 -18.59 0.47
N LEU A 106 -10.28 -19.33 -0.50
CA LEU A 106 -10.87 -20.65 -0.26
C LEU A 106 -9.81 -21.77 -0.21
N LEU A 107 -8.82 -21.74 -1.10
CA LEU A 107 -7.85 -22.82 -1.32
C LEU A 107 -6.43 -22.48 -0.81
N GLY A 108 -6.23 -21.31 -0.20
CA GLY A 108 -4.90 -20.81 0.16
C GLY A 108 -4.08 -20.37 -1.07
N PRO A 109 -2.81 -19.95 -0.91
CA PRO A 109 -1.95 -19.48 -2.00
C PRO A 109 -1.57 -20.54 -3.05
N MET A 110 -1.96 -21.82 -2.87
CA MET A 110 -1.69 -22.95 -3.79
C MET A 110 -0.27 -22.90 -4.37
N PHE A 111 0.76 -23.08 -3.53
CA PHE A 111 2.17 -23.06 -3.93
C PHE A 111 2.63 -21.81 -4.72
N GLY A 112 1.95 -20.67 -4.56
CA GLY A 112 2.29 -19.42 -5.25
C GLY A 112 1.66 -19.25 -6.64
N LEU A 113 0.80 -20.19 -7.08
CA LEU A 113 0.13 -20.14 -8.38
C LEU A 113 -0.90 -18.99 -8.47
N LEU A 114 -1.56 -18.68 -7.36
CA LEU A 114 -2.60 -17.65 -7.30
C LEU A 114 -1.97 -16.28 -7.02
N ARG A 115 -1.55 -15.58 -8.08
CA ARG A 115 -0.88 -14.27 -7.99
C ARG A 115 -1.86 -13.10 -7.91
N THR A 116 -1.41 -12.01 -7.30
CA THR A 116 -2.12 -10.72 -7.35
C THR A 116 -1.31 -9.82 -8.26
N ASN A 117 -1.96 -9.40 -9.32
CA ASN A 117 -1.55 -8.27 -10.13
C ASN A 117 -2.47 -7.10 -9.77
N PHE A 118 -1.96 -5.88 -9.88
CA PHE A 118 -2.76 -4.68 -9.69
C PHE A 118 -2.82 -3.88 -10.98
N ILE A 119 -3.99 -3.33 -11.25
CA ILE A 119 -4.19 -2.33 -12.30
C ILE A 119 -4.31 -0.97 -11.62
N ILE A 120 -3.54 -0.01 -12.07
CA ILE A 120 -3.54 1.38 -11.62
C ILE A 120 -4.38 2.18 -12.61
N ARG A 121 -5.40 2.86 -12.11
CA ARG A 121 -6.32 3.67 -12.91
C ARG A 121 -6.43 5.07 -12.35
N GLU A 122 -6.76 6.00 -13.24
CA GLU A 122 -7.14 7.35 -12.86
C GLU A 122 -8.39 7.31 -11.98
N TRP A 123 -8.42 8.17 -10.96
CA TRP A 123 -9.59 8.33 -10.14
C TRP A 123 -10.65 9.13 -10.90
N ASP A 124 -11.88 8.60 -10.94
CA ASP A 124 -13.04 9.32 -11.47
C ASP A 124 -14.07 9.49 -10.34
N PRO A 125 -14.40 10.73 -9.93
CA PRO A 125 -15.41 10.97 -8.90
C PRO A 125 -16.85 10.70 -9.38
N ASN A 126 -17.09 10.65 -10.69
CA ASN A 126 -18.43 10.60 -11.30
C ASN A 126 -18.76 9.22 -11.89
N GLY A 127 -17.87 8.24 -11.80
CA GLY A 127 -18.03 6.98 -12.53
C GLY A 127 -17.08 5.86 -12.10
N PRO A 128 -17.04 4.74 -12.87
CA PRO A 128 -16.01 3.73 -12.67
C PRO A 128 -14.61 4.34 -12.87
N PRO A 129 -13.56 3.76 -12.27
CA PRO A 129 -12.20 4.26 -12.43
C PRO A 129 -11.85 4.45 -13.90
N GLY A 130 -11.20 5.57 -14.20
CA GLY A 130 -10.96 6.04 -15.56
C GLY A 130 -9.96 5.19 -16.32
N ARG A 131 -9.18 5.85 -17.18
CA ARG A 131 -8.16 5.17 -18.00
C ARG A 131 -7.14 4.43 -17.13
N ILE A 132 -6.55 3.40 -17.72
CA ILE A 132 -5.43 2.68 -17.13
C ILE A 132 -4.20 3.58 -17.21
N LEU A 133 -3.53 3.76 -16.07
CA LEU A 133 -2.25 4.48 -15.96
C LEU A 133 -1.07 3.50 -15.95
N GLY A 134 -1.32 2.26 -15.57
CA GLY A 134 -0.33 1.20 -15.62
C GLY A 134 -0.71 -0.03 -14.81
N GLU A 135 0.24 -0.93 -14.68
CA GLU A 135 0.07 -2.22 -14.04
C GLU A 135 1.24 -2.54 -13.12
N PHE A 136 0.95 -3.28 -12.05
CA PHE A 136 1.93 -3.83 -11.14
C PHE A 136 1.81 -5.36 -11.12
N ASN A 137 2.77 -6.01 -11.77
CA ASN A 137 2.71 -7.43 -12.10
C ASN A 137 3.85 -8.21 -11.43
N ARG A 138 3.53 -9.34 -10.80
CA ARG A 138 4.55 -10.28 -10.27
C ARG A 138 4.92 -11.31 -11.34
N LYS A 139 6.19 -11.34 -11.74
CA LYS A 139 6.69 -12.28 -12.76
C LYS A 139 6.83 -13.69 -12.19
N PHE A 140 6.71 -14.71 -13.05
CA PHE A 140 6.94 -16.11 -12.68
C PHE A 140 8.45 -16.38 -12.73
N THR A 141 9.14 -16.11 -11.63
CA THR A 141 10.58 -16.38 -11.51
C THR A 141 10.86 -17.11 -10.21
N LEU A 142 11.99 -17.82 -10.12
CA LEU A 142 12.43 -18.47 -8.87
C LEU A 142 12.63 -17.46 -7.73
N LEU A 143 12.93 -16.20 -8.07
CA LEU A 143 13.03 -15.07 -7.17
C LEU A 143 11.81 -14.16 -7.29
N ASP A 144 11.55 -13.36 -6.25
CA ASP A 144 10.52 -12.33 -6.30
C ASP A 144 10.92 -11.18 -7.22
N ARG A 145 10.23 -11.09 -8.37
CA ARG A 145 10.40 -10.00 -9.33
C ARG A 145 9.06 -9.35 -9.61
N TYR A 146 9.02 -8.05 -9.37
CA TYR A 146 7.88 -7.20 -9.66
C TYR A 146 8.20 -6.25 -10.81
N VAL A 147 7.20 -5.98 -11.64
CA VAL A 147 7.29 -5.03 -12.73
C VAL A 147 6.17 -4.02 -12.56
N LEU A 148 6.56 -2.77 -12.34
CA LEU A 148 5.69 -1.61 -12.43
C LEU A 148 5.79 -1.07 -13.86
N ASP A 149 4.76 -1.29 -14.65
CA ASP A 149 4.67 -0.81 -16.03
C ASP A 149 3.73 0.40 -16.09
N LEU A 150 4.24 1.55 -16.52
CA LEU A 150 3.48 2.80 -16.68
C LEU A 150 3.46 3.26 -18.14
N SER A 151 3.65 2.33 -19.08
CA SER A 151 3.67 2.62 -20.53
C SER A 151 2.35 3.22 -21.04
N ASP A 152 1.25 2.95 -20.34
CA ASP A 152 -0.07 3.52 -20.64
C ASP A 152 -0.19 4.99 -20.24
N ASP A 153 0.54 5.44 -19.20
CA ASP A 153 0.63 6.83 -18.79
C ASP A 153 1.71 7.60 -19.58
N ARG A 154 1.48 7.75 -20.89
CA ARG A 154 2.39 8.45 -21.82
C ARG A 154 2.60 9.92 -21.46
N THR A 155 1.55 10.55 -20.95
CA THR A 155 1.52 11.96 -20.56
C THR A 155 2.18 12.23 -19.21
N ARG A 156 2.61 11.19 -18.47
CA ARG A 156 3.17 11.29 -17.13
C ARG A 156 2.25 12.05 -16.17
N THR A 157 0.95 11.79 -16.27
CA THR A 157 -0.03 12.40 -15.34
C THR A 157 0.13 11.85 -13.93
N LEU A 158 0.69 10.65 -13.77
CA LEU A 158 1.11 10.13 -12.49
C LEU A 158 2.61 10.42 -12.26
N ASP A 159 2.92 11.19 -11.20
CA ASP A 159 4.29 11.39 -10.75
C ASP A 159 4.98 10.02 -10.54
N ARG A 160 6.14 9.83 -11.17
CA ARG A 160 6.88 8.56 -11.15
C ARG A 160 7.37 8.19 -9.76
N ARG A 161 7.64 9.17 -8.88
CA ARG A 161 7.98 8.94 -7.48
C ARG A 161 6.78 8.39 -6.72
N MET A 162 5.59 8.93 -6.99
CA MET A 162 4.34 8.41 -6.42
C MET A 162 4.04 6.99 -6.93
N ALA A 163 4.26 6.73 -8.21
CA ALA A 163 4.09 5.38 -8.76
C ALA A 163 5.06 4.37 -8.13
N LEU A 164 6.33 4.75 -7.96
CA LEU A 164 7.35 3.92 -7.30
C LEU A 164 6.97 3.63 -5.83
N ALA A 165 6.55 4.67 -5.10
CA ALA A 165 6.08 4.53 -3.73
C ALA A 165 4.88 3.59 -3.61
N LEU A 166 3.93 3.70 -4.54
CA LEU A 166 2.79 2.79 -4.65
C LEU A 166 3.24 1.35 -4.87
N GLY A 167 4.17 1.11 -5.82
CA GLY A 167 4.68 -0.24 -6.10
C GLY A 167 5.25 -0.93 -4.86
N VAL A 168 6.06 -0.22 -4.06
CA VAL A 168 6.61 -0.76 -2.80
C VAL A 168 5.54 -0.98 -1.74
N LEU A 169 4.54 -0.09 -1.66
CA LEU A 169 3.40 -0.27 -0.75
C LEU A 169 2.51 -1.45 -1.13
N LEU A 170 2.33 -1.71 -2.43
CA LEU A 170 1.60 -2.88 -2.94
C LEU A 170 2.33 -4.18 -2.62
N ASP A 171 3.66 -4.19 -2.60
CA ASP A 171 4.44 -5.35 -2.19
C ASP A 171 4.38 -5.54 -0.66
N THR A 172 4.77 -4.51 0.10
CA THR A 172 4.88 -4.56 1.57
C THR A 172 3.52 -4.75 2.26
N GLY A 173 2.50 -4.03 1.79
CA GLY A 173 1.18 -3.99 2.42
C GLY A 173 0.33 -5.24 2.18
N GLU A 174 0.79 -6.16 1.33
CA GLU A 174 0.13 -7.44 1.10
C GLU A 174 0.69 -8.59 1.94
N ARG A 175 1.68 -8.32 2.81
CA ARG A 175 2.30 -9.30 3.72
C ARG A 175 2.47 -10.66 3.05
N ARG A 176 3.26 -10.67 1.98
CA ARG A 176 3.73 -11.89 1.35
C ARG A 176 5.03 -12.35 1.99
#